data_AF-A0A1Q7GZ13-F1
#
_entry.id   AF-A0A1Q7GZ13-F1
#
_cell.length_a   1.000
_cell.length_b   1.000
_cell.length_c   1.000
_cell.angle_alpha   90.00
_cell.angle_beta   90.00
_cell.angle_gamma   90.00
#
_symmetry.space_group_name_H-M   'P 1'
#
loop_
_entity.id
_entity.type
_entity.pdbx_description
1 polymer ?
#
loop_
_entity_poly.entity_id
_entity_poly.type
_entity_poly.pdbx_seq_one_letter_code
_entity_poly.pdbx_strand_id
1 'polypeptide(L)'
;MILGVAAAVFIAAAAPLAEQSFSLDHTAEVVATLHARCDGCDWGVEGREGAAVTIAVDGRYRAHVMLTRGEDDAEYRVLLGRYGRGKHTVTVASDPSASAPGVGAVHVSRVDVASIGEHDPSYEALAHAPILHARPNTIGHFTDVPLLMWYETGPAPRGRSYRYSVIFSNEDGGTATDRLMATWGRTTDIEFVYGIEIDANGHTIAEEFQGPDHVVTPFRGRHDTRHPLEFVVTDNNMVSDRRTATPVGSGSSRTPQAAVRYAPAPELFDLTNQSREVVMDAHPWTYRVTSQEMSREGKIADDAAPGSGKIPDPRRFVFVEACSDLDGAALAFGVQVTTPDGPRWFDSHRDRDQFRIVRTGCFRGAVPVPRGAGAVDAIRFRAWRQADAKTLQPFVRVTRLNKVFTLGDDFLPKPLPFHWTGSQVLTLDGAPSELPF
;
A
#
# COMPACT_ATOMS: atom_id res chain seq x y z
N MET A 1 56.97 22.64 12.46
CA MET A 1 56.63 21.20 12.46
C MET A 1 55.59 20.98 13.54
N ILE A 2 54.31 21.08 13.20
CA ILE A 2 53.19 20.85 14.12
C ILE A 2 52.47 19.62 13.60
N LEU A 3 52.63 18.49 14.29
CA LEU A 3 51.89 17.26 14.02
C LEU A 3 50.47 17.46 14.53
N GLY A 4 49.50 17.57 13.62
CA GLY A 4 48.08 17.47 13.93
C GLY A 4 47.68 16.01 14.09
N VAL A 5 47.30 15.62 15.30
CA VAL A 5 46.70 14.31 15.57
C VAL A 5 45.25 14.36 15.11
N ALA A 6 44.93 13.63 14.04
CA ALA A 6 43.54 13.41 13.64
C ALA A 6 42.88 12.45 14.65
N ALA A 7 41.96 12.97 15.45
CA ALA A 7 41.11 12.15 16.29
C ALA A 7 40.10 11.39 15.40
N ALA A 8 40.26 10.08 15.31
CA ALA A 8 39.25 9.22 14.71
C ALA A 8 38.02 9.20 15.63
N VAL A 9 36.91 9.76 15.15
CA VAL A 9 35.61 9.60 15.79
C VAL A 9 35.12 8.19 15.47
N PHE A 10 35.24 7.29 16.45
CA PHE A 10 34.55 6.01 16.41
C PHE A 10 33.07 6.25 16.72
N ILE A 11 32.22 6.18 15.71
CA ILE A 11 30.78 6.02 15.93
C ILE A 11 30.61 4.61 16.50
N ALA A 12 30.35 4.50 17.80
CA ALA A 12 29.98 3.23 18.39
C ALA A 12 28.70 2.73 17.70
N ALA A 13 28.77 1.58 17.04
CA ALA A 13 27.57 0.93 16.53
C ALA A 13 26.63 0.65 17.71
N ALA A 14 25.37 1.08 17.61
CA ALA A 14 24.37 0.79 18.62
C ALA A 14 24.30 -0.73 18.84
N ALA A 15 24.15 -1.15 20.10
CA ALA A 15 23.97 -2.56 20.42
C ALA A 15 22.75 -3.11 19.65
N PRO A 16 22.83 -4.34 19.12
CA PRO A 16 21.70 -4.92 18.41
C PRO A 16 20.51 -5.11 19.35
N LEU A 17 19.30 -4.86 18.83
CA LEU A 17 18.04 -5.16 19.50
C LEU A 17 17.78 -6.67 19.53
N ALA A 18 18.17 -7.36 18.46
CA ALA A 18 18.08 -8.80 18.33
C ALA A 18 19.15 -9.34 17.39
N GLU A 19 19.59 -10.57 17.65
CA GLU A 19 20.41 -11.37 16.75
C GLU A 19 19.79 -12.75 16.62
N GLN A 20 19.65 -13.24 15.38
CA GLN A 20 19.12 -14.55 15.08
C GLN A 20 20.02 -15.26 14.08
N SER A 21 20.69 -16.33 14.53
CA SER A 21 21.43 -17.21 13.64
C SER A 21 20.50 -18.18 12.91
N PHE A 22 20.79 -18.44 11.65
CA PHE A 22 20.13 -19.47 10.85
C PHE A 22 21.16 -20.22 10.01
N SER A 23 20.79 -21.39 9.49
CA SER A 23 21.67 -22.20 8.63
C SER A 23 20.92 -22.61 7.39
N LEU A 24 21.63 -22.62 6.26
CA LEU A 24 21.12 -23.04 4.97
C LEU A 24 21.91 -24.26 4.49
N ASP A 25 21.21 -25.30 4.06
CA ASP A 25 21.85 -26.49 3.48
C ASP A 25 22.12 -26.36 1.97
N HIS A 26 21.42 -25.43 1.33
CA HIS A 26 21.49 -25.08 -0.09
C HIS A 26 21.22 -23.58 -0.25
N THR A 27 21.45 -23.05 -1.46
CA THR A 27 21.14 -21.65 -1.75
C THR A 27 19.63 -21.42 -1.76
N ALA A 28 19.16 -20.38 -1.08
CA ALA A 28 17.74 -20.07 -0.94
C ALA A 28 17.49 -18.55 -0.88
N GLU A 29 16.27 -18.13 -1.19
CA GLU A 29 15.76 -16.83 -0.77
C GLU A 29 15.43 -16.87 0.73
N VAL A 30 15.67 -15.77 1.44
CA VAL A 30 15.45 -15.71 2.89
C VAL A 30 14.46 -14.59 3.22
N VAL A 31 13.43 -14.93 3.99
CA VAL A 31 12.46 -13.99 4.55
C VAL A 31 12.60 -13.98 6.07
N ALA A 32 12.61 -12.80 6.68
CA ALA A 32 12.49 -12.64 8.11
C ALA A 32 11.09 -12.08 8.46
N THR A 33 10.53 -12.58 9.57
CA THR A 33 9.38 -11.98 10.24
C THR A 33 9.84 -11.45 11.58
N LEU A 34 9.81 -10.12 11.73
CA LEU A 34 10.13 -9.45 12.98
C LEU A 34 8.86 -9.32 13.80
N HIS A 35 8.93 -9.72 15.07
CA HIS A 35 7.94 -9.39 16.08
C HIS A 35 8.49 -8.22 16.88
N ALA A 36 7.94 -7.04 16.64
CA ALA A 36 8.48 -5.81 17.17
C ALA A 36 7.40 -4.82 17.60
N ARG A 37 7.76 -4.00 18.59
CA ARG A 37 6.96 -2.90 19.11
C ARG A 37 7.85 -1.72 19.49
N CYS A 38 7.25 -0.57 19.71
CA CYS A 38 7.93 0.63 20.16
C CYS A 38 7.15 1.28 21.30
N ASP A 39 7.80 1.52 22.44
CA ASP A 39 7.17 2.16 23.59
C ASP A 39 6.77 3.60 23.24
N GLY A 40 5.55 4.01 23.56
CA GLY A 40 5.03 5.34 23.29
C GLY A 40 4.80 5.67 21.81
N CYS A 41 5.02 4.73 20.88
CA CYS A 41 4.72 4.92 19.47
C CYS A 41 3.21 4.96 19.20
N ASP A 42 2.76 5.94 18.43
CA ASP A 42 1.41 6.11 17.94
C ASP A 42 1.45 6.82 16.59
N TRP A 43 1.14 6.10 15.51
CA TRP A 43 1.17 6.60 14.13
C TRP A 43 0.29 7.84 13.91
N GLY A 44 -0.71 8.03 14.76
CA GLY A 44 -1.64 9.17 14.70
C GLY A 44 -1.16 10.41 15.43
N VAL A 45 0.01 10.39 16.09
CA VAL A 45 0.49 11.48 16.94
C VAL A 45 1.81 12.03 16.43
N GLU A 46 1.81 13.32 16.11
CA GLU A 46 3.00 14.04 15.67
C GLU A 46 4.15 13.92 16.69
N GLY A 47 5.34 13.57 16.19
CA GLY A 47 6.54 13.36 16.99
C GLY A 47 6.61 12.01 17.70
N ARG A 48 5.59 11.14 17.61
CA ARG A 48 5.57 9.78 18.18
C ARG A 48 5.18 8.71 17.14
N GLU A 49 5.27 9.02 15.87
CA GLU A 49 4.66 8.25 14.78
C GLU A 49 5.14 6.80 14.74
N GLY A 50 6.45 6.58 14.78
CA GLY A 50 7.04 5.27 14.63
C GLY A 50 8.54 5.26 14.86
N ALA A 51 9.10 4.06 14.97
CA ALA A 51 10.54 3.85 15.05
C ALA A 51 11.02 3.05 13.84
N ALA A 52 12.19 3.42 13.32
CA ALA A 52 12.86 2.67 12.26
C ALA A 52 13.85 1.67 12.86
N VAL A 53 13.91 0.47 12.31
CA VAL A 53 14.97 -0.50 12.55
C VAL A 53 15.71 -0.83 11.26
N THR A 54 17.00 -1.07 11.37
CA THR A 54 17.83 -1.62 10.31
C THR A 54 17.96 -3.12 10.48
N ILE A 55 18.05 -3.81 9.36
CA ILE A 55 18.30 -5.24 9.29
C ILE A 55 19.59 -5.45 8.52
N ALA A 56 20.50 -6.21 9.13
CA ALA A 56 21.71 -6.68 8.49
C ALA A 56 21.77 -8.21 8.50
N VAL A 57 22.47 -8.79 7.54
CA VAL A 57 22.85 -10.20 7.58
C VAL A 57 24.34 -10.32 7.37
N ASP A 58 25.00 -11.05 8.27
CA ASP A 58 26.46 -11.19 8.31
C ASP A 58 27.19 -9.82 8.30
N GLY A 59 26.64 -8.87 9.05
CA GLY A 59 27.15 -7.50 9.16
C GLY A 59 26.89 -6.61 7.93
N ARG A 60 26.18 -7.10 6.90
CA ARG A 60 25.82 -6.32 5.71
C ARG A 60 24.38 -5.83 5.80
N TYR A 61 24.18 -4.53 5.72
CA TYR A 61 22.87 -3.89 5.67
C TYR A 61 22.00 -4.48 4.54
N ARG A 62 20.73 -4.80 4.85
CA ARG A 62 19.75 -5.37 3.93
C ARG A 62 18.51 -4.52 3.75
N ALA A 63 17.93 -3.96 4.80
CA ALA A 63 16.72 -3.14 4.68
C ALA A 63 16.48 -2.31 5.93
N HIS A 64 15.58 -1.33 5.82
CA HIS A 64 14.86 -0.74 6.93
C HIS A 64 13.49 -1.39 7.08
N VAL A 65 12.97 -1.36 8.30
CA VAL A 65 11.55 -1.59 8.62
C VAL A 65 11.09 -0.41 9.48
N MET A 66 10.01 0.25 9.07
CA MET A 66 9.34 1.26 9.88
C MET A 66 8.27 0.58 10.73
N LEU A 67 8.34 0.73 12.05
CA LEU A 67 7.38 0.18 12.99
C LEU A 67 6.16 1.11 13.06
N THR A 68 5.15 0.83 12.23
CA THR A 68 3.93 1.64 12.08
C THR A 68 2.81 1.25 13.04
N ARG A 69 2.97 0.15 13.81
CA ARG A 69 1.89 -0.50 14.57
C ARG A 69 1.92 -0.24 16.08
N GLY A 70 2.71 0.74 16.52
CA GLY A 70 2.67 1.27 17.89
C GLY A 70 3.25 0.35 18.97
N GLU A 71 2.59 0.35 20.13
CA GLU A 71 3.04 -0.35 21.35
C GLU A 71 2.74 -1.84 21.38
N ASP A 72 1.86 -2.33 20.49
CA ASP A 72 1.53 -3.75 20.41
C ASP A 72 2.63 -4.51 19.66
N ASP A 73 2.95 -5.72 20.14
CA ASP A 73 3.88 -6.60 19.42
C ASP A 73 3.25 -7.02 18.09
N ALA A 74 3.95 -6.67 17.01
CA ALA A 74 3.42 -6.74 15.66
C ALA A 74 4.40 -7.40 14.71
N GLU A 75 3.85 -8.13 13.74
CA GLU A 75 4.62 -8.77 12.68
C GLU A 75 4.96 -7.81 11.55
N TYR A 76 6.23 -7.85 11.12
CA TYR A 76 6.74 -7.18 9.94
C TYR A 76 7.56 -8.17 9.12
N ARG A 77 7.11 -8.44 7.88
CA ARG A 77 7.72 -9.43 6.99
C ARG A 77 8.63 -8.74 5.97
N VAL A 78 9.87 -9.16 5.90
CA VAL A 78 10.90 -8.54 5.07
C VAL A 78 11.70 -9.59 4.31
N LEU A 79 11.87 -9.38 3.02
CA LEU A 79 12.73 -10.17 2.17
C LEU A 79 14.18 -9.74 2.38
N LEU A 80 15.02 -10.68 2.81
CA LEU A 80 16.45 -10.46 3.01
C LEU A 80 17.26 -10.73 1.73
N GLY A 81 16.68 -11.47 0.78
CA GLY A 81 17.25 -11.87 -0.50
C GLY A 81 18.00 -13.20 -0.47
N ARG A 82 18.81 -13.46 -1.49
CA ARG A 82 19.49 -14.74 -1.72
C ARG A 82 20.73 -14.96 -0.83
N TYR A 83 20.84 -16.15 -0.24
CA TYR A 83 22.03 -16.60 0.51
C TYR A 83 22.39 -18.04 0.17
N GLY A 84 23.69 -18.34 0.22
CA GLY A 84 24.24 -19.67 -0.06
C GLY A 84 24.18 -20.61 1.14
N ARG A 85 24.62 -21.86 0.94
CA ARG A 85 24.81 -22.82 2.04
C ARG A 85 25.77 -22.26 3.09
N GLY A 86 25.41 -22.36 4.37
CA GLY A 86 26.26 -21.89 5.47
C GLY A 86 25.48 -21.43 6.69
N LYS A 87 26.21 -21.00 7.71
CA LYS A 87 25.65 -20.29 8.86
C LYS A 87 25.61 -18.81 8.56
N HIS A 88 24.49 -18.18 8.88
CA HIS A 88 24.25 -16.76 8.70
C HIS A 88 23.66 -16.18 9.99
N THR A 89 23.78 -14.87 10.18
CA THR A 89 23.17 -14.18 11.32
C THR A 89 22.42 -12.95 10.85
N VAL A 90 21.13 -12.88 11.17
CA VAL A 90 20.32 -11.66 11.07
C VAL A 90 20.59 -10.82 12.31
N THR A 91 20.84 -9.53 12.12
CA THR A 91 21.02 -8.54 13.19
C THR A 91 20.01 -7.43 12.97
N VAL A 92 19.25 -7.09 14.00
CA VAL A 92 18.29 -5.98 14.00
C VAL A 92 18.79 -4.90 14.95
N ALA A 93 18.85 -3.65 14.49
CA ALA A 93 19.28 -2.52 15.30
C ALA A 93 18.35 -1.32 15.12
N SER A 94 18.12 -0.55 16.19
CA SER A 94 17.38 0.72 16.08
C SER A 94 18.11 1.70 15.17
N ASP A 95 17.35 2.51 14.42
CA ASP A 95 17.85 3.67 13.69
C ASP A 95 17.19 4.95 14.21
N PRO A 96 17.77 5.58 15.25
CA PRO A 96 17.24 6.82 15.80
C PRO A 96 17.19 7.97 14.80
N SER A 97 18.01 7.94 13.73
CA SER A 97 18.05 9.01 12.73
C SER A 97 16.83 9.00 11.79
N ALA A 98 16.17 7.85 11.68
CA ALA A 98 14.94 7.66 10.91
C ALA A 98 13.71 7.40 11.80
N SER A 99 13.84 7.51 13.13
CA SER A 99 12.76 7.32 14.10
C SER A 99 12.16 8.65 14.56
N ALA A 100 10.91 8.63 15.02
CA ALA A 100 10.27 9.82 15.57
C ALA A 100 10.95 10.23 16.89
N PRO A 101 11.14 11.53 17.16
CA PRO A 101 11.98 12.01 18.27
C PRO A 101 11.38 11.75 19.67
N GLY A 102 10.06 11.58 19.77
CA GLY A 102 9.33 11.39 21.03
C GLY A 102 9.02 9.93 21.37
N VAL A 103 9.58 8.96 20.63
CA VAL A 103 9.35 7.55 20.88
C VAL A 103 10.31 6.99 21.93
N GLY A 104 9.85 5.97 22.65
CA GLY A 104 10.62 5.26 23.67
C GLY A 104 11.49 4.15 23.11
N ALA A 105 11.73 3.14 23.94
CA ALA A 105 12.56 2.00 23.54
C ALA A 105 11.88 1.16 22.46
N VAL A 106 12.68 0.69 21.50
CA VAL A 106 12.25 -0.29 20.49
C VAL A 106 12.56 -1.69 21.02
N HIS A 107 11.58 -2.58 20.90
CA HIS A 107 11.69 -3.97 21.34
C HIS A 107 11.50 -4.90 20.15
N VAL A 108 12.40 -5.85 19.99
CA VAL A 108 12.25 -6.96 19.03
C VAL A 108 12.17 -8.24 19.85
N SER A 109 10.96 -8.78 20.00
CA SER A 109 10.70 -9.94 20.85
C SER A 109 11.16 -11.24 20.19
N ARG A 110 11.08 -11.31 18.86
CA ARG A 110 11.45 -12.48 18.07
C ARG A 110 11.80 -12.10 16.63
N VAL A 111 12.70 -12.87 16.02
CA VAL A 111 12.97 -12.85 14.58
C VAL A 111 12.82 -14.29 14.07
N ASP A 112 11.75 -14.55 13.32
CA ASP A 112 11.53 -15.83 12.65
C ASP A 112 12.17 -15.77 11.25
N VAL A 113 12.94 -16.80 10.86
CA VAL A 113 13.62 -16.84 9.56
C VAL A 113 13.14 -18.04 8.75
N ALA A 114 12.64 -17.79 7.55
CA ALA A 114 12.24 -18.80 6.58
C ALA A 114 13.21 -18.81 5.40
N SER A 115 13.60 -20.02 4.97
CA SER A 115 14.38 -20.25 3.75
C SER A 115 13.50 -20.85 2.66
N ILE A 116 13.50 -20.23 1.48
CA ILE A 116 12.70 -20.63 0.34
C ILE A 116 13.64 -21.12 -0.76
N GLY A 117 13.66 -22.44 -0.95
CA GLY A 117 14.50 -23.11 -1.95
C GLY A 117 13.88 -23.12 -3.34
N GLU A 118 14.67 -23.44 -4.37
CA GLU A 118 14.27 -23.34 -5.79
C GLU A 118 13.07 -24.21 -6.20
N HIS A 119 12.69 -25.19 -5.37
CA HIS A 119 11.53 -26.05 -5.58
C HIS A 119 10.24 -25.55 -4.94
N ASP A 120 10.32 -24.49 -4.12
CA ASP A 120 9.14 -23.86 -3.56
C ASP A 120 8.38 -23.07 -4.65
N PRO A 121 7.04 -23.21 -4.76
CA PRO A 121 6.26 -22.49 -5.77
C PRO A 121 6.39 -20.96 -5.73
N SER A 122 6.74 -20.40 -4.57
CA SER A 122 6.93 -18.96 -4.37
C SER A 122 8.34 -18.47 -4.71
N TYR A 123 9.33 -19.37 -4.88
CA TYR A 123 10.73 -19.01 -5.04
C TYR A 123 10.97 -18.01 -6.16
N GLU A 124 10.40 -18.26 -7.33
CA GLU A 124 10.60 -17.40 -8.49
C GLU A 124 10.07 -15.98 -8.26
N ALA A 125 8.93 -15.85 -7.56
CA ALA A 125 8.38 -14.55 -7.22
C ALA A 125 9.25 -13.83 -6.19
N LEU A 126 9.69 -14.53 -5.14
CA LEU A 126 10.55 -13.93 -4.12
C LEU A 126 11.88 -13.50 -4.69
N ALA A 127 12.51 -14.30 -5.55
CA ALA A 127 13.82 -14.01 -6.11
C ALA A 127 13.84 -12.81 -7.06
N HIS A 128 12.68 -12.42 -7.59
CA HIS A 128 12.52 -11.27 -8.48
C HIS A 128 11.77 -10.10 -7.84
N ALA A 129 11.43 -10.19 -6.55
CA ALA A 129 10.76 -9.11 -5.85
C ALA A 129 11.62 -7.84 -5.80
N PRO A 130 11.06 -6.65 -6.06
CA PRO A 130 11.81 -5.40 -6.07
C PRO A 130 12.26 -4.95 -4.68
N ILE A 131 13.40 -4.28 -4.64
CA ILE A 131 13.86 -3.51 -3.47
C ILE A 131 13.61 -2.04 -3.74
N LEU A 132 12.83 -1.41 -2.85
CA LEU A 132 12.36 -0.04 -3.01
C LEU A 132 13.25 0.91 -2.20
N HIS A 133 13.89 1.86 -2.87
CA HIS A 133 14.56 2.96 -2.22
C HIS A 133 13.58 4.08 -1.90
N ALA A 134 13.57 4.50 -0.64
CA ALA A 134 12.67 5.53 -0.16
C ALA A 134 12.92 6.87 -0.85
N ARG A 135 11.84 7.62 -1.04
CA ARG A 135 11.91 8.98 -1.55
C ARG A 135 12.56 9.90 -0.50
N PRO A 136 13.50 10.81 -0.86
CA PRO A 136 14.27 11.57 0.12
C PRO A 136 13.46 12.42 1.11
N ASN A 137 12.29 12.92 0.69
CA ASN A 137 11.42 13.76 1.52
C ASN A 137 10.34 12.98 2.28
N THR A 138 10.40 11.64 2.29
CA THR A 138 9.53 10.80 3.14
C THR A 138 10.30 10.23 4.34
N ILE A 139 11.63 10.18 4.25
CA ILE A 139 12.51 9.72 5.34
C ILE A 139 12.38 10.66 6.55
N GLY A 140 11.91 10.11 7.68
CA GLY A 140 11.66 10.86 8.91
C GLY A 140 10.37 11.70 8.89
N HIS A 141 9.54 11.56 7.86
CA HIS A 141 8.25 12.26 7.74
C HIS A 141 7.03 11.35 7.96
N PHE A 142 7.27 10.04 8.12
CA PHE A 142 6.26 9.04 8.50
C PHE A 142 5.05 9.01 7.55
N THR A 143 5.35 9.07 6.26
CA THR A 143 4.40 8.99 5.15
C THR A 143 5.01 8.18 4.01
N ASP A 144 4.18 7.73 3.06
CA ASP A 144 4.58 6.91 1.90
C ASP A 144 5.43 5.70 2.30
N VAL A 145 5.13 5.08 3.46
CA VAL A 145 5.85 3.88 3.91
C VAL A 145 5.30 2.67 3.16
N PRO A 146 6.13 1.84 2.50
CA PRO A 146 5.69 0.57 1.94
C PRO A 146 5.20 -0.36 3.05
N LEU A 147 3.90 -0.56 3.15
CA LEU A 147 3.27 -1.37 4.18
C LEU A 147 3.25 -2.85 3.80
N LEU A 148 2.86 -3.12 2.55
CA LEU A 148 2.68 -4.47 2.01
C LEU A 148 3.16 -4.48 0.56
N MET A 149 3.72 -5.62 0.16
CA MET A 149 3.94 -5.94 -1.24
C MET A 149 3.19 -7.23 -1.55
N TRP A 150 2.60 -7.31 -2.73
CA TRP A 150 2.05 -8.55 -3.23
C TRP A 150 2.47 -8.77 -4.67
N TYR A 151 2.28 -10.00 -5.13
CA TYR A 151 2.44 -10.34 -6.52
C TYR A 151 1.25 -11.12 -7.06
N GLU A 152 1.00 -10.91 -8.34
CA GLU A 152 0.07 -11.69 -9.15
C GLU A 152 0.87 -12.51 -10.16
N THR A 153 0.37 -13.71 -10.48
CA THR A 153 0.96 -14.57 -11.51
C THR A 153 -0.04 -14.80 -12.64
N GLY A 154 0.42 -14.74 -13.88
CA GLY A 154 -0.46 -14.98 -15.03
C GLY A 154 0.26 -15.56 -16.24
N PRO A 155 -0.48 -16.06 -17.24
CA PRO A 155 0.11 -16.39 -18.53
C PRO A 155 0.64 -15.13 -19.21
N ALA A 156 1.75 -15.27 -19.91
CA ALA A 156 2.32 -14.23 -20.76
C ALA A 156 2.60 -14.79 -22.16
N PRO A 157 2.68 -13.96 -23.21
CA PRO A 157 2.82 -14.43 -24.59
C PRO A 157 3.98 -15.41 -24.82
N ARG A 158 5.07 -15.26 -24.07
CA ARG A 158 6.30 -16.05 -24.21
C ARG A 158 6.64 -16.83 -22.93
N GLY A 159 5.71 -16.95 -21.98
CA GLY A 159 5.91 -17.72 -20.76
C GLY A 159 4.93 -17.35 -19.64
N ARG A 160 5.46 -17.01 -18.48
CA ARG A 160 4.68 -16.62 -17.29
C ARG A 160 5.08 -15.22 -16.84
N SER A 161 4.10 -14.43 -16.41
CA SER A 161 4.35 -13.12 -15.80
C SER A 161 4.24 -13.16 -14.28
N TYR A 162 5.03 -12.28 -13.67
CA TYR A 162 4.89 -11.87 -12.27
C TYR A 162 4.73 -10.36 -12.24
N ARG A 163 3.72 -9.87 -11.53
CA ARG A 163 3.48 -8.43 -11.37
C ARG A 163 3.45 -8.09 -9.90
N TYR A 164 4.33 -7.19 -9.50
CA TYR A 164 4.48 -6.76 -8.12
C TYR A 164 3.83 -5.40 -7.94
N SER A 165 3.08 -5.29 -6.86
CA SER A 165 2.46 -4.04 -6.46
C SER A 165 2.64 -3.81 -4.98
N VAL A 166 2.57 -2.56 -4.56
CA VAL A 166 2.90 -2.11 -3.22
C VAL A 166 1.75 -1.25 -2.70
N ILE A 167 1.42 -1.43 -1.42
CA ILE A 167 0.54 -0.53 -0.68
C ILE A 167 1.42 0.41 0.14
N PHE A 168 1.42 1.68 -0.20
CA PHE A 168 2.04 2.75 0.57
C PHE A 168 1.04 3.29 1.60
N SER A 169 1.52 3.81 2.73
CA SER A 169 0.66 4.26 3.82
C SER A 169 -0.28 5.42 3.45
N ASN A 170 0.08 6.18 2.42
CA ASN A 170 -0.62 7.37 1.96
C ASN A 170 -0.41 7.63 0.45
N GLU A 171 -1.24 8.53 -0.10
CA GLU A 171 -1.10 9.20 -1.40
C GLU A 171 -0.84 10.69 -1.10
N ASP A 172 0.44 11.10 -1.15
CA ASP A 172 0.87 12.45 -0.78
C ASP A 172 0.72 13.50 -1.88
N GLY A 173 0.45 13.08 -3.11
CA GLY A 173 0.25 13.97 -4.25
C GLY A 173 -0.70 13.39 -5.29
N GLY A 174 -1.00 14.15 -6.34
CA GLY A 174 -1.79 13.66 -7.49
C GLY A 174 -3.31 13.61 -7.29
N THR A 175 -3.81 13.04 -6.18
CA THR A 175 -5.25 12.85 -5.95
C THR A 175 -5.70 13.34 -4.57
N ALA A 176 -6.75 14.17 -4.55
CA ALA A 176 -7.33 14.67 -3.30
C ALA A 176 -7.96 13.55 -2.45
N THR A 177 -7.80 13.62 -1.12
CA THR A 177 -8.20 12.56 -0.16
C THR A 177 -9.68 12.17 -0.23
N ASP A 178 -10.58 13.13 -0.44
CA ASP A 178 -12.01 12.86 -0.60
C ASP A 178 -12.34 12.13 -1.90
N ARG A 179 -11.63 12.44 -2.98
CA ARG A 179 -11.71 11.69 -4.23
C ARG A 179 -11.16 10.27 -4.05
N LEU A 180 -10.07 10.11 -3.30
CA LEU A 180 -9.51 8.79 -2.99
C LEU A 180 -10.55 7.88 -2.32
N MET A 181 -11.23 8.41 -1.28
CA MET A 181 -12.30 7.68 -0.61
C MET A 181 -13.47 7.35 -1.55
N ALA A 182 -13.93 8.29 -2.37
CA ALA A 182 -15.07 8.05 -3.25
C ALA A 182 -14.81 6.98 -4.34
N THR A 183 -13.61 6.98 -4.93
CA THR A 183 -13.28 6.21 -6.14
C THR A 183 -12.44 4.95 -5.89
N TRP A 184 -11.73 4.89 -4.75
CA TRP A 184 -10.89 3.75 -4.34
C TRP A 184 -11.15 3.28 -2.90
N GLY A 185 -11.88 4.03 -2.07
CA GLY A 185 -12.29 3.57 -0.74
C GLY A 185 -11.13 3.42 0.26
N ARG A 186 -10.05 4.17 0.06
CA ARG A 186 -8.85 4.18 0.88
C ARG A 186 -8.10 5.49 0.70
N THR A 187 -7.14 5.76 1.58
CA THR A 187 -6.18 6.86 1.48
C THR A 187 -4.75 6.39 1.29
N THR A 188 -4.49 5.08 1.46
CA THR A 188 -3.25 4.46 1.00
C THR A 188 -3.11 4.64 -0.49
N ASP A 189 -1.88 4.74 -0.98
CA ASP A 189 -1.60 4.58 -2.39
C ASP A 189 -1.32 3.12 -2.71
N ILE A 190 -1.76 2.65 -3.88
CA ILE A 190 -1.58 1.27 -4.31
C ILE A 190 -1.06 1.29 -5.74
N GLU A 191 0.20 0.92 -5.89
CA GLU A 191 0.91 1.07 -7.15
C GLU A 191 1.49 -0.24 -7.67
N PHE A 192 1.33 -0.45 -8.98
CA PHE A 192 2.13 -1.42 -9.71
C PHE A 192 3.54 -0.87 -9.79
N VAL A 193 4.52 -1.61 -9.27
CA VAL A 193 5.91 -1.12 -9.23
C VAL A 193 6.76 -1.82 -10.27
N TYR A 194 6.63 -3.14 -10.41
CA TYR A 194 7.53 -3.94 -11.25
C TYR A 194 6.81 -5.15 -11.85
N GLY A 195 7.15 -5.49 -13.10
CA GLY A 195 6.63 -6.66 -13.80
C GLY A 195 7.73 -7.38 -14.55
N ILE A 196 7.64 -8.71 -14.58
CA ILE A 196 8.55 -9.56 -15.36
C ILE A 196 7.80 -10.58 -16.17
N GLU A 197 8.42 -10.96 -17.28
CA GLU A 197 8.08 -12.14 -18.06
C GLU A 197 9.25 -13.10 -18.03
N ILE A 198 8.98 -14.35 -17.68
CA ILE A 198 9.96 -15.45 -17.63
C ILE A 198 9.55 -16.50 -18.65
N ASP A 199 10.51 -16.99 -19.45
CA ASP A 199 10.29 -18.05 -20.42
C ASP A 199 10.16 -19.44 -19.77
N ALA A 200 9.88 -20.46 -20.59
CA ALA A 200 9.74 -21.84 -20.11
C ALA A 200 11.04 -22.45 -19.54
N ASN A 201 12.19 -21.85 -19.79
CA ASN A 201 13.50 -22.28 -19.28
C ASN A 201 13.92 -21.54 -18.00
N GLY A 202 13.09 -20.62 -17.50
CA GLY A 202 13.40 -19.81 -16.32
C GLY A 202 14.24 -18.56 -16.64
N HIS A 203 14.37 -18.16 -17.91
CA HIS A 203 15.06 -16.92 -18.27
C HIS A 203 14.11 -15.73 -18.26
N THR A 204 14.54 -14.64 -17.63
CA THR A 204 13.88 -13.34 -17.75
C THR A 204 14.00 -12.82 -19.18
N ILE A 205 12.86 -12.52 -19.81
CA ILE A 205 12.77 -12.10 -21.22
C ILE A 205 12.17 -10.69 -21.40
N ALA A 206 11.52 -10.16 -20.38
CA ALA A 206 11.14 -8.77 -20.28
C ALA A 206 11.00 -8.36 -18.82
N GLU A 207 11.31 -7.10 -18.56
CA GLU A 207 11.15 -6.44 -17.28
C GLU A 207 10.59 -5.04 -17.55
N GLU A 208 9.62 -4.61 -16.74
CA GLU A 208 8.98 -3.30 -16.84
C GLU A 208 8.63 -2.75 -15.46
N PHE A 209 8.46 -1.43 -15.37
CA PHE A 209 8.06 -0.74 -14.15
C PHE A 209 7.08 0.40 -14.49
N GLN A 210 6.32 0.86 -13.51
CA GLN A 210 5.45 2.03 -13.67
C GLN A 210 6.20 3.32 -13.31
N GLY A 211 6.56 4.08 -14.33
CA GLY A 211 7.24 5.35 -14.18
C GLY A 211 6.30 6.52 -13.87
N PRO A 212 6.85 7.75 -13.77
CA PRO A 212 6.06 8.98 -13.67
C PRO A 212 4.95 9.04 -14.73
N ASP A 213 3.85 9.71 -14.38
CA ASP A 213 2.63 9.80 -15.19
C ASP A 213 1.97 8.43 -15.48
N HIS A 214 2.25 7.42 -14.65
CA HIS A 214 1.75 6.04 -14.79
C HIS A 214 2.18 5.35 -16.09
N VAL A 215 3.34 5.73 -16.64
CA VAL A 215 3.84 5.17 -17.91
C VAL A 215 4.61 3.88 -17.64
N VAL A 216 4.07 2.75 -18.13
CA VAL A 216 4.77 1.47 -18.10
C VAL A 216 5.99 1.53 -19.03
N THR A 217 7.17 1.34 -18.45
CA THR A 217 8.47 1.54 -19.10
C THR A 217 9.35 0.30 -18.94
N PRO A 218 10.14 -0.09 -19.95
CA PRO A 218 11.10 -1.19 -19.79
C PRO A 218 12.14 -0.89 -18.70
N PHE A 219 12.36 -1.85 -17.80
CA PHE A 219 13.37 -1.73 -16.75
C PHE A 219 14.78 -1.89 -17.33
N ARG A 220 15.68 -0.97 -17.00
CA ARG A 220 17.10 -0.98 -17.40
C ARG A 220 18.03 -0.67 -16.22
N GLY A 221 17.52 -0.89 -15.01
CA GLY A 221 18.20 -0.60 -13.76
C GLY A 221 19.20 -1.70 -13.38
N ARG A 222 19.66 -1.64 -12.13
CA ARG A 222 20.52 -2.67 -11.55
C ARG A 222 19.70 -3.61 -10.69
N HIS A 223 20.22 -4.81 -10.51
CA HIS A 223 19.71 -5.78 -9.55
C HIS A 223 20.68 -5.94 -8.38
N ASP A 224 20.15 -6.16 -7.18
CA ASP A 224 20.85 -6.82 -6.08
C ASP A 224 20.59 -8.32 -6.22
N THR A 225 21.55 -9.05 -6.77
CA THR A 225 21.36 -10.41 -7.30
C THR A 225 20.28 -10.44 -8.40
N ARG A 226 19.07 -10.96 -8.13
CA ARG A 226 17.92 -10.96 -9.06
C ARG A 226 16.82 -9.95 -8.68
N HIS A 227 16.96 -9.24 -7.55
CA HIS A 227 16.00 -8.24 -7.10
C HIS A 227 16.27 -6.90 -7.79
N PRO A 228 15.34 -6.36 -8.59
CA PRO A 228 15.53 -5.05 -9.21
C PRO A 228 15.59 -3.96 -8.13
N LEU A 229 16.46 -2.98 -8.34
CA LEU A 229 16.56 -1.80 -7.49
C LEU A 229 15.70 -0.69 -8.09
N GLU A 230 14.62 -0.35 -7.39
CA GLU A 230 13.69 0.70 -7.78
C GLU A 230 13.74 1.87 -6.81
N PHE A 231 13.49 3.07 -7.34
CA PHE A 231 13.58 4.32 -6.60
C PHE A 231 12.23 5.02 -6.66
N VAL A 232 11.60 5.27 -5.51
CA VAL A 232 10.36 6.05 -5.47
C VAL A 232 10.69 7.52 -5.79
N VAL A 233 10.07 8.10 -6.81
CA VAL A 233 10.48 9.38 -7.41
C VAL A 233 9.39 10.45 -7.51
N THR A 234 8.12 10.12 -7.27
CA THR A 234 7.00 11.09 -7.26
C THR A 234 6.25 11.08 -5.93
N ASP A 235 5.40 12.10 -5.69
CA ASP A 235 4.51 12.18 -4.52
C ASP A 235 3.35 11.17 -4.55
N ASN A 236 3.06 10.58 -5.70
CA ASN A 236 2.11 9.48 -5.88
C ASN A 236 2.84 8.16 -6.15
N ASN A 237 3.94 7.95 -5.43
CA ASN A 237 4.72 6.72 -5.32
C ASN A 237 5.15 5.98 -6.60
N MET A 238 5.21 6.66 -7.75
CA MET A 238 5.78 6.09 -8.98
C MET A 238 7.28 5.86 -8.83
N VAL A 239 7.79 4.86 -9.55
CA VAL A 239 9.17 4.40 -9.40
C VAL A 239 10.05 4.73 -10.61
N SER A 240 11.36 4.60 -10.42
CA SER A 240 12.37 4.69 -11.47
C SER A 240 13.40 3.59 -11.31
N ASP A 241 13.93 3.10 -12.43
CA ASP A 241 15.03 2.15 -12.51
C ASP A 241 16.42 2.78 -12.26
N ARG A 242 16.46 4.10 -12.03
CA ARG A 242 17.67 4.86 -11.76
C ARG A 242 17.47 5.80 -10.58
N ARG A 243 18.52 5.94 -9.78
CA ARG A 243 18.59 6.97 -8.75
C ARG A 243 18.57 8.34 -9.43
N THR A 244 17.59 9.17 -9.08
CA THR A 244 17.57 10.56 -9.53
C THR A 244 18.39 11.42 -8.56
N ALA A 245 19.07 12.44 -9.08
CA ALA A 245 19.81 13.40 -8.24
C ALA A 245 18.86 14.36 -7.49
N THR A 246 17.64 14.51 -8.02
CA THR A 246 16.59 15.37 -7.48
C THR A 246 15.25 14.67 -7.76
N PRO A 247 14.43 14.39 -6.74
CA PRO A 247 13.05 13.97 -6.95
C PRO A 247 12.31 15.04 -7.76
N VAL A 248 11.42 14.63 -8.66
CA VAL A 248 10.53 15.57 -9.35
C VAL A 248 9.36 15.81 -8.41
N GLY A 249 9.29 16.99 -7.78
CA GLY A 249 8.09 17.41 -7.02
C GLY A 249 8.28 17.94 -5.60
N SER A 250 9.43 17.76 -4.92
CA SER A 250 9.58 18.22 -3.53
C SER A 250 10.93 18.83 -3.20
N GLY A 251 10.90 19.82 -2.28
CA GLY A 251 12.02 20.62 -1.85
C GLY A 251 13.18 19.81 -1.26
N SER A 252 14.36 20.41 -1.33
CA SER A 252 15.66 19.85 -0.96
C SER A 252 15.67 19.14 0.42
N SER A 253 15.56 17.81 0.40
CA SER A 253 16.05 16.96 1.49
C SER A 253 17.53 16.65 1.24
N ARG A 254 18.37 16.81 2.27
CA ARG A 254 19.82 16.52 2.23
C ARG A 254 20.14 15.02 2.35
N THR A 255 19.13 14.17 2.56
CA THR A 255 19.32 12.72 2.68
C THR A 255 19.37 12.08 1.29
N PRO A 256 20.46 11.37 0.92
CA PRO A 256 20.50 10.67 -0.36
C PRO A 256 19.39 9.61 -0.45
N GLN A 257 18.70 9.53 -1.58
CA GLN A 257 17.68 8.50 -1.89
C GLN A 257 18.16 7.05 -1.65
N ALA A 258 19.48 6.83 -1.64
CA ALA A 258 20.08 5.52 -1.40
C ALA A 258 20.15 5.09 0.09
N ALA A 259 19.84 5.97 1.06
CA ALA A 259 20.09 5.71 2.47
C ALA A 259 19.10 4.72 3.11
N VAL A 260 17.83 4.77 2.70
CA VAL A 260 16.76 3.93 3.24
C VAL A 260 16.19 3.07 2.13
N ARG A 261 16.11 1.75 2.36
CA ARG A 261 15.52 0.82 1.40
C ARG A 261 14.60 -0.16 2.09
N TYR A 262 13.46 -0.44 1.47
CA TYR A 262 12.44 -1.36 1.95
C TYR A 262 12.35 -2.57 1.02
N ALA A 263 12.14 -3.73 1.61
CA ALA A 263 11.88 -4.96 0.87
C ALA A 263 10.79 -5.77 1.58
N PRO A 264 9.53 -5.29 1.64
CA PRO A 264 8.44 -6.08 2.18
C PRO A 264 8.40 -7.44 1.48
N ALA A 265 8.31 -8.54 2.22
CA ALA A 265 8.23 -9.86 1.61
C ALA A 265 6.91 -9.99 0.85
N PRO A 266 6.92 -10.21 -0.49
CA PRO A 266 5.68 -10.17 -1.23
C PRO A 266 4.84 -11.43 -1.03
N GLU A 267 3.52 -11.25 -1.05
CA GLU A 267 2.54 -12.33 -0.90
C GLU A 267 1.81 -12.60 -2.21
N LEU A 268 1.48 -13.86 -2.49
CA LEU A 268 0.67 -14.21 -3.67
C LEU A 268 -0.78 -13.79 -3.43
N PHE A 269 -1.35 -13.04 -4.37
CA PHE A 269 -2.78 -12.74 -4.38
C PHE A 269 -3.40 -13.06 -5.74
N ASP A 270 -4.63 -13.60 -5.69
CA ASP A 270 -5.50 -13.74 -6.85
C ASP A 270 -6.59 -12.67 -6.78
N LEU A 271 -6.51 -11.70 -7.70
CA LEU A 271 -7.47 -10.59 -7.79
C LEU A 271 -8.65 -10.92 -8.72
N THR A 272 -8.81 -12.19 -9.13
CA THR A 272 -9.95 -12.62 -9.94
C THR A 272 -11.25 -12.30 -9.22
N ASN A 273 -12.05 -11.42 -9.84
CA ASN A 273 -13.30 -10.90 -9.28
C ASN A 273 -13.17 -10.16 -7.93
N GLN A 274 -12.00 -9.56 -7.64
CA GLN A 274 -11.77 -8.78 -6.43
C GLN A 274 -11.03 -7.48 -6.76
N SER A 275 -11.21 -6.44 -5.94
CA SER A 275 -10.40 -5.23 -6.05
C SER A 275 -9.03 -5.43 -5.37
N ARG A 276 -8.07 -4.55 -5.67
CA ARG A 276 -6.71 -4.61 -5.07
C ARG A 276 -6.75 -4.48 -3.55
N GLU A 277 -7.79 -3.83 -3.03
CA GLU A 277 -8.01 -3.62 -1.59
C GLU A 277 -8.26 -4.91 -0.81
N VAL A 278 -8.45 -6.07 -1.47
CA VAL A 278 -8.46 -7.39 -0.80
C VAL A 278 -7.16 -7.66 -0.03
N VAL A 279 -6.03 -7.11 -0.49
CA VAL A 279 -4.74 -7.21 0.23
C VAL A 279 -4.81 -6.48 1.57
N MET A 280 -5.45 -5.32 1.63
CA MET A 280 -5.72 -4.61 2.89
C MET A 280 -6.71 -5.39 3.77
N ASP A 281 -7.69 -6.06 3.16
CA ASP A 281 -8.67 -6.87 3.89
C ASP A 281 -8.01 -8.07 4.60
N ALA A 282 -7.00 -8.69 3.99
CA ALA A 282 -6.18 -9.74 4.60
C ALA A 282 -5.25 -9.21 5.72
N HIS A 283 -4.94 -7.92 5.66
CA HIS A 283 -4.05 -7.21 6.58
C HIS A 283 -4.74 -5.97 7.17
N PRO A 284 -5.81 -6.14 7.96
CA PRO A 284 -6.75 -5.07 8.30
C PRO A 284 -6.14 -3.94 9.13
N TRP A 285 -4.97 -4.16 9.74
CA TRP A 285 -4.20 -3.13 10.42
C TRP A 285 -3.81 -1.97 9.49
N THR A 286 -3.76 -2.18 8.17
CA THR A 286 -3.50 -1.12 7.18
C THR A 286 -4.56 -0.01 7.19
N TYR A 287 -5.82 -0.34 7.46
CA TYR A 287 -6.90 0.65 7.63
C TYR A 287 -6.67 1.54 8.85
N ARG A 288 -6.12 0.98 9.94
CA ARG A 288 -5.77 1.73 11.15
C ARG A 288 -4.61 2.70 10.89
N VAL A 289 -3.53 2.20 10.29
CA VAL A 289 -2.35 3.02 9.97
C VAL A 289 -2.75 4.22 9.11
N THR A 290 -3.45 3.99 7.99
CA THR A 290 -3.83 5.09 7.09
C THR A 290 -4.86 6.04 7.72
N SER A 291 -5.79 5.55 8.57
CA SER A 291 -6.74 6.41 9.30
C SER A 291 -6.03 7.33 10.31
N GLN A 292 -5.06 6.78 11.04
CA GLN A 292 -4.23 7.52 11.98
C GLN A 292 -3.40 8.59 11.26
N GLU A 293 -2.84 8.24 10.10
CA GLU A 293 -2.08 9.16 9.25
C GLU A 293 -2.91 10.36 8.80
N MET A 294 -4.13 10.13 8.31
CA MET A 294 -5.03 11.21 7.90
C MET A 294 -5.41 12.15 9.05
N SER A 295 -5.52 11.60 10.27
CA SER A 295 -5.75 12.39 11.48
C SER A 295 -4.53 13.27 11.79
N ARG A 296 -3.34 12.67 11.83
CA ARG A 296 -2.06 13.36 12.11
C ARG A 296 -1.78 14.48 11.13
N GLU A 297 -2.06 14.25 9.85
CA GLU A 297 -1.82 15.23 8.78
C GLU A 297 -2.92 16.30 8.65
N GLY A 298 -3.93 16.30 9.53
CA GLY A 298 -4.99 17.29 9.50
C GLY A 298 -5.91 17.20 8.28
N LYS A 299 -5.96 16.03 7.63
CA LYS A 299 -6.82 15.71 6.47
C LYS A 299 -8.26 15.34 6.89
N ILE A 300 -8.53 15.24 8.20
CA ILE A 300 -9.88 15.02 8.76
C ILE A 300 -10.56 16.35 9.12
N ALA A 301 -11.84 16.49 8.75
CA ALA A 301 -12.72 17.59 9.17
C ALA A 301 -14.17 17.09 9.34
N ASP A 302 -14.84 17.49 10.42
CA ASP A 302 -16.17 16.98 10.80
C ASP A 302 -17.25 17.21 9.72
N ASP A 303 -17.15 18.35 9.04
CA ASP A 303 -18.04 18.90 8.01
C ASP A 303 -17.31 19.06 6.66
N ALA A 304 -16.40 18.12 6.34
CA ALA A 304 -15.63 18.14 5.11
C ALA A 304 -16.50 18.24 3.84
N ALA A 305 -16.47 19.40 3.19
CA ALA A 305 -17.21 19.64 1.95
C ALA A 305 -16.65 18.79 0.78
N PRO A 306 -17.48 18.34 -0.18
CA PRO A 306 -16.99 17.62 -1.35
C PRO A 306 -16.04 18.49 -2.19
N GLY A 307 -14.86 17.97 -2.52
CA GLY A 307 -13.82 18.68 -3.27
C GLY A 307 -12.92 19.56 -2.39
N SER A 308 -13.02 19.45 -1.06
CA SER A 308 -12.14 20.18 -0.14
C SER A 308 -10.77 19.52 0.03
N GLY A 309 -10.62 18.27 -0.42
CA GLY A 309 -9.44 17.45 -0.13
C GLY A 309 -9.37 16.94 1.30
N LYS A 310 -10.42 17.16 2.10
CA LYS A 310 -10.57 16.61 3.45
C LYS A 310 -11.71 15.61 3.51
N ILE A 311 -11.67 14.73 4.50
CA ILE A 311 -12.69 13.71 4.75
C ILE A 311 -13.25 13.83 6.18
N PRO A 312 -14.48 13.40 6.47
CA PRO A 312 -14.88 13.16 7.86
C PRO A 312 -14.06 12.03 8.47
N ASP A 313 -14.22 11.80 9.77
CA ASP A 313 -13.63 10.65 10.46
C ASP A 313 -13.82 9.35 9.64
N PRO A 314 -12.76 8.57 9.38
CA PRO A 314 -12.83 7.33 8.59
C PRO A 314 -13.88 6.32 9.07
N ARG A 315 -14.27 6.35 10.36
CA ARG A 315 -15.33 5.52 10.93
C ARG A 315 -16.73 5.92 10.47
N ARG A 316 -16.87 7.12 9.91
CA ARG A 316 -18.11 7.65 9.34
C ARG A 316 -18.22 7.37 7.84
N PHE A 317 -17.69 6.24 7.38
CA PHE A 317 -17.82 5.78 6.02
C PHE A 317 -18.43 4.39 5.94
N VAL A 318 -19.25 4.18 4.91
CA VAL A 318 -19.65 2.86 4.44
C VAL A 318 -18.83 2.53 3.21
N PHE A 319 -18.02 1.47 3.29
CA PHE A 319 -17.16 1.00 2.22
C PHE A 319 -17.87 -0.08 1.42
N VAL A 320 -17.77 -0.02 0.10
CA VAL A 320 -18.42 -0.97 -0.82
C VAL A 320 -17.38 -1.49 -1.82
N GLU A 321 -17.29 -2.81 -1.94
CA GLU A 321 -16.65 -3.48 -3.08
C GLU A 321 -17.72 -3.97 -4.05
N ALA A 322 -17.61 -3.55 -5.31
CA ALA A 322 -18.47 -4.03 -6.38
C ALA A 322 -17.66 -4.27 -7.65
N CYS A 323 -18.22 -5.08 -8.56
CA CYS A 323 -17.64 -5.32 -9.87
C CYS A 323 -18.59 -4.83 -10.95
N SER A 324 -18.04 -4.17 -11.96
CA SER A 324 -18.82 -3.67 -13.09
C SER A 324 -18.05 -3.71 -14.39
N ASP A 325 -18.78 -3.85 -15.49
CA ASP A 325 -18.32 -3.59 -16.84
C ASP A 325 -18.88 -2.26 -17.31
N LEU A 326 -18.03 -1.40 -17.87
CA LEU A 326 -18.43 -0.15 -18.47
C LEU A 326 -17.64 0.18 -19.74
N ASP A 327 -18.26 0.96 -20.62
CA ASP A 327 -17.62 1.60 -21.78
C ASP A 327 -18.24 2.98 -21.98
N GLY A 328 -17.42 4.01 -22.16
CA GLY A 328 -17.85 5.40 -22.35
C GLY A 328 -18.79 5.97 -21.28
N ALA A 329 -18.76 5.40 -20.08
CA ALA A 329 -19.68 5.74 -19.00
C ALA A 329 -18.96 5.81 -17.65
N ALA A 330 -19.57 6.50 -16.70
CA ALA A 330 -19.09 6.62 -15.33
C ALA A 330 -20.14 6.06 -14.37
N LEU A 331 -19.69 5.48 -13.26
CA LEU A 331 -20.52 4.83 -12.25
C LEU A 331 -20.30 5.48 -10.89
N ALA A 332 -21.35 5.59 -10.09
CA ALA A 332 -21.24 5.84 -8.65
C ALA A 332 -22.26 4.98 -7.91
N PHE A 333 -22.05 4.84 -6.61
CA PHE A 333 -22.96 4.14 -5.74
C PHE A 333 -23.36 5.02 -4.57
N GLY A 334 -24.46 4.67 -3.92
CA GLY A 334 -24.92 5.32 -2.71
C GLY A 334 -25.44 4.31 -1.73
N VAL A 335 -25.51 4.71 -0.47
CA VAL A 335 -26.04 3.91 0.63
C VAL A 335 -27.19 4.64 1.28
N GLN A 336 -28.24 3.90 1.64
CA GLN A 336 -29.29 4.41 2.51
C GLN A 336 -28.89 4.10 3.94
N VAL A 337 -28.89 5.13 4.79
CA VAL A 337 -28.70 4.96 6.23
C VAL A 337 -29.83 5.61 6.99
N THR A 338 -30.19 5.00 8.11
CA THR A 338 -31.16 5.58 9.04
C THR A 338 -30.53 6.76 9.79
N THR A 339 -31.15 7.93 9.72
CA THR A 339 -30.77 9.14 10.45
C THR A 339 -31.86 9.51 11.48
N PRO A 340 -31.64 10.48 12.39
CA PRO A 340 -32.69 10.96 13.29
C PRO A 340 -33.96 11.45 12.56
N ASP A 341 -33.81 11.95 11.33
CA ASP A 341 -34.92 12.42 10.48
C ASP A 341 -35.55 11.30 9.61
N GLY A 342 -35.10 10.05 9.80
CA GLY A 342 -35.49 8.88 9.01
C GLY A 342 -34.43 8.44 7.99
N PRO A 343 -34.75 7.45 7.14
CA PRO A 343 -33.82 6.91 6.13
C PRO A 343 -33.45 7.95 5.07
N ARG A 344 -32.14 8.13 4.83
CA ARG A 344 -31.63 9.07 3.82
C ARG A 344 -30.54 8.43 2.97
N TRP A 345 -30.48 8.82 1.70
CA TRP A 345 -29.46 8.39 0.76
C TRP A 345 -28.25 9.32 0.78
N PHE A 346 -27.06 8.73 0.76
CA PHE A 346 -25.79 9.40 0.58
C PHE A 346 -25.05 8.74 -0.59
N ASP A 347 -24.45 9.52 -1.49
CA ASP A 347 -23.77 9.00 -2.67
C ASP A 347 -22.25 9.23 -2.60
N SER A 348 -21.47 8.29 -3.13
CA SER A 348 -20.00 8.35 -3.14
C SER A 348 -19.48 9.53 -3.95
N HIS A 349 -20.17 9.86 -5.05
CA HIS A 349 -19.74 10.94 -5.94
C HIS A 349 -19.98 12.35 -5.39
N ARG A 350 -20.89 12.52 -4.42
CA ARG A 350 -21.17 13.80 -3.74
C ARG A 350 -21.29 15.00 -4.70
N ASP A 351 -22.02 14.81 -5.80
CA ASP A 351 -22.22 15.79 -6.89
C ASP A 351 -20.94 16.28 -7.59
N ARG A 352 -19.89 15.46 -7.57
CA ARG A 352 -18.61 15.70 -8.28
C ARG A 352 -18.39 14.64 -9.35
N ASP A 353 -18.29 15.08 -10.61
CA ASP A 353 -18.07 14.18 -11.75
C ASP A 353 -16.76 13.39 -11.60
N GLN A 354 -15.69 14.03 -11.10
CA GLN A 354 -14.38 13.42 -10.91
C GLN A 354 -14.32 12.35 -9.80
N PHE A 355 -15.38 12.21 -8.99
CA PHE A 355 -15.48 11.17 -7.96
C PHE A 355 -16.13 9.89 -8.50
N ARG A 356 -16.70 9.94 -9.71
CA ARG A 356 -17.29 8.78 -10.36
C ARG A 356 -16.20 7.83 -10.86
N ILE A 357 -16.55 6.55 -10.88
CA ILE A 357 -15.68 5.44 -11.26
C ILE A 357 -15.78 5.26 -12.77
N VAL A 358 -14.63 5.25 -13.44
CA VAL A 358 -14.50 5.22 -14.90
C VAL A 358 -13.67 4.02 -15.39
N ARG A 359 -13.72 2.91 -14.63
CA ARG A 359 -12.97 1.68 -14.93
C ARG A 359 -13.86 0.44 -14.80
N THR A 360 -13.59 -0.53 -15.66
CA THR A 360 -14.14 -1.90 -15.59
C THR A 360 -13.38 -2.73 -14.57
N GLY A 361 -14.02 -3.79 -14.08
CA GLY A 361 -13.49 -4.71 -13.08
C GLY A 361 -14.05 -4.42 -11.70
N CYS A 362 -13.42 -5.01 -10.68
CA CYS A 362 -13.82 -4.82 -9.31
C CYS A 362 -13.15 -3.58 -8.72
N PHE A 363 -13.93 -2.79 -7.99
CA PHE A 363 -13.50 -1.55 -7.37
C PHE A 363 -13.96 -1.50 -5.92
N ARG A 364 -13.21 -0.76 -5.12
CA ARG A 364 -13.60 -0.32 -3.79
C ARG A 364 -13.93 1.18 -3.83
N GLY A 365 -14.89 1.61 -3.03
CA GLY A 365 -15.18 3.01 -2.78
C GLY A 365 -15.78 3.18 -1.38
N ALA A 366 -15.94 4.42 -0.94
CA ALA A 366 -16.55 4.73 0.35
C ALA A 366 -17.53 5.91 0.27
N VAL A 367 -18.62 5.82 1.03
CA VAL A 367 -19.65 6.87 1.15
C VAL A 367 -19.59 7.46 2.56
N PRO A 368 -19.33 8.78 2.71
CA PRO A 368 -19.37 9.42 4.01
C PRO A 368 -20.82 9.55 4.50
N VAL A 369 -21.03 9.29 5.79
CA VAL A 369 -22.33 9.37 6.46
C VAL A 369 -22.31 10.39 7.62
N PRO A 370 -23.46 10.97 7.99
CA PRO A 370 -23.52 11.91 9.10
C PRO A 370 -23.14 11.24 10.43
N ARG A 371 -22.71 12.05 11.40
CA ARG A 371 -22.45 11.55 12.77
C ARG A 371 -23.72 10.94 13.34
N GLY A 372 -23.60 9.76 13.97
CA GLY A 372 -24.73 9.05 14.55
C GLY A 372 -25.66 8.40 13.52
N ALA A 373 -25.24 8.25 12.26
CA ALA A 373 -25.94 7.40 11.31
C ALA A 373 -26.10 5.98 11.87
N GLY A 374 -27.29 5.42 11.69
CA GLY A 374 -27.66 4.07 12.13
C GLY A 374 -27.28 3.00 11.11
N ALA A 375 -28.13 1.98 11.00
CA ALA A 375 -27.92 0.87 10.09
C ALA A 375 -27.88 1.31 8.61
N VAL A 376 -27.18 0.52 7.81
CA VAL A 376 -27.18 0.62 6.34
C VAL A 376 -28.28 -0.31 5.82
N ASP A 377 -29.23 0.25 5.07
CA ASP A 377 -30.50 -0.42 4.74
C ASP A 377 -30.59 -0.81 3.25
N ALA A 378 -29.87 -0.11 2.36
CA ALA A 378 -29.90 -0.34 0.92
C ALA A 378 -28.64 0.22 0.24
N ILE A 379 -28.29 -0.35 -0.92
CA ILE A 379 -27.29 0.20 -1.84
C ILE A 379 -27.97 0.58 -3.14
N ARG A 380 -27.51 1.65 -3.78
CA ARG A 380 -27.94 2.01 -5.13
C ARG A 380 -26.76 2.28 -6.05
N PHE A 381 -26.98 2.12 -7.34
CA PHE A 381 -26.02 2.49 -8.38
C PHE A 381 -26.63 3.49 -9.34
N ARG A 382 -25.79 4.40 -9.84
CA ARG A 382 -26.13 5.39 -10.86
C ARG A 382 -25.05 5.44 -11.92
N ALA A 383 -25.46 5.66 -13.16
CA ALA A 383 -24.54 5.72 -14.30
C ALA A 383 -24.76 7.00 -15.09
N TRP A 384 -23.67 7.52 -15.64
CA TRP A 384 -23.65 8.73 -16.48
C TRP A 384 -22.87 8.45 -17.75
N ARG A 385 -23.26 9.10 -18.85
CA ARG A 385 -22.42 9.12 -20.05
C ARG A 385 -21.17 9.97 -19.79
N GLN A 386 -19.99 9.52 -20.21
CA GLN A 386 -18.80 10.38 -20.21
C GLN A 386 -18.87 11.39 -21.35
N ALA A 387 -18.54 12.65 -21.08
CA ALA A 387 -18.63 13.73 -22.05
C ALA A 387 -17.70 13.53 -23.27
N ASP A 388 -16.54 12.92 -23.04
CA ASP A 388 -15.50 12.62 -24.02
C ASP A 388 -15.54 11.17 -24.53
N ALA A 389 -16.64 10.45 -24.25
CA ALA A 389 -16.82 9.08 -24.70
C ALA A 389 -16.69 8.93 -26.22
N LYS A 390 -15.71 8.15 -26.66
CA LYS A 390 -15.53 7.81 -28.09
C LYS A 390 -16.51 6.74 -28.58
N THR A 391 -17.01 5.91 -27.67
CA THR A 391 -17.97 4.85 -27.99
C THR A 391 -19.35 5.45 -28.32
N LEU A 392 -20.01 4.86 -29.32
CA LEU A 392 -21.37 5.25 -29.72
C LEU A 392 -22.45 4.58 -28.87
N GLN A 393 -22.10 3.51 -28.15
CA GLN A 393 -23.02 2.71 -27.33
C GLN A 393 -22.48 2.58 -25.90
N PRO A 394 -22.42 3.68 -25.15
CA PRO A 394 -21.95 3.63 -23.78
C PRO A 394 -22.87 2.74 -22.92
N PHE A 395 -22.28 2.02 -21.97
CA PHE A 395 -23.04 1.16 -21.07
C PHE A 395 -22.37 1.05 -19.70
N VAL A 396 -23.17 0.69 -18.70
CA VAL A 396 -22.69 0.22 -17.40
C VAL A 396 -23.50 -1.01 -16.98
N ARG A 397 -22.80 -2.04 -16.53
CA ARG A 397 -23.38 -3.26 -15.97
C ARG A 397 -22.69 -3.57 -14.66
N VAL A 398 -23.44 -3.56 -13.56
CA VAL A 398 -22.96 -4.05 -12.26
C VAL A 398 -23.19 -5.56 -12.22
N THR A 399 -22.15 -6.31 -11.90
CA THR A 399 -22.17 -7.78 -11.93
C THR A 399 -22.08 -8.39 -10.54
N ARG A 400 -21.44 -7.68 -9.60
CA ARG A 400 -21.26 -8.17 -8.23
C ARG A 400 -21.24 -7.02 -7.23
N LEU A 401 -21.66 -7.35 -6.02
CA LEU A 401 -21.32 -6.65 -4.81
C LEU A 401 -20.70 -7.67 -3.86
N ASN A 402 -19.40 -7.55 -3.66
CA ASN A 402 -18.63 -8.55 -2.93
C ASN A 402 -18.63 -8.28 -1.43
N LYS A 403 -18.60 -6.99 -1.03
CA LYS A 403 -18.42 -6.60 0.37
C LYS A 403 -19.04 -5.25 0.68
N VAL A 404 -19.60 -5.13 1.89
CA VAL A 404 -19.89 -3.86 2.55
C VAL A 404 -19.33 -3.90 3.96
N PHE A 405 -18.73 -2.81 4.42
CA PHE A 405 -18.24 -2.70 5.80
C PHE A 405 -18.17 -1.25 6.27
N THR A 406 -18.01 -1.08 7.57
CA THR A 406 -17.65 0.19 8.23
C THR A 406 -16.34 0.00 8.99
N LEU A 407 -15.75 1.06 9.56
CA LEU A 407 -14.61 0.90 10.47
C LEU A 407 -15.07 0.99 11.94
N GLY A 408 -14.46 0.16 12.78
CA GLY A 408 -14.64 0.18 14.24
C GLY A 408 -13.93 1.33 14.94
N ASP A 409 -14.07 1.40 16.26
CA ASP A 409 -13.38 2.40 17.08
C ASP A 409 -11.86 2.27 17.02
N ASP A 410 -11.38 1.07 16.70
CA ASP A 410 -10.00 0.69 16.49
C ASP A 410 -9.56 0.79 15.02
N PHE A 411 -10.40 1.43 14.18
CA PHE A 411 -10.24 1.58 12.73
C PHE A 411 -10.15 0.26 11.94
N LEU A 412 -10.56 -0.88 12.53
CA LEU A 412 -10.59 -2.14 11.81
C LEU A 412 -11.93 -2.35 11.09
N PRO A 413 -11.95 -3.02 9.92
CA PRO A 413 -13.18 -3.34 9.20
C PRO A 413 -14.19 -4.14 10.04
N LYS A 414 -15.43 -3.65 10.07
CA LYS A 414 -16.62 -4.32 10.61
C LYS A 414 -17.54 -4.69 9.44
N PRO A 415 -17.54 -5.96 8.99
CA PRO A 415 -18.33 -6.37 7.83
C PRO A 415 -19.82 -6.24 8.10
N LEU A 416 -20.56 -5.84 7.07
CA LEU A 416 -22.01 -5.90 7.03
C LEU A 416 -22.42 -7.10 6.14
N PRO A 417 -23.45 -7.87 6.52
CA PRO A 417 -23.80 -9.13 5.85
C PRO A 417 -24.56 -8.88 4.54
N PHE A 418 -23.94 -8.16 3.60
CA PHE A 418 -24.53 -7.85 2.30
C PHE A 418 -23.61 -8.24 1.16
N HIS A 419 -24.14 -9.05 0.25
CA HIS A 419 -23.48 -9.51 -0.94
C HIS A 419 -24.53 -9.69 -2.04
N TRP A 420 -24.11 -9.48 -3.29
CA TRP A 420 -24.99 -9.65 -4.44
C TRP A 420 -24.18 -10.13 -5.65
N THR A 421 -24.78 -10.96 -6.50
CA THR A 421 -24.21 -11.36 -7.78
C THR A 421 -25.33 -11.46 -8.79
N GLY A 422 -25.13 -10.89 -9.97
CA GLY A 422 -26.15 -10.84 -11.00
C GLY A 422 -25.67 -10.06 -12.22
N SER A 423 -26.62 -9.44 -12.92
CA SER A 423 -26.35 -8.61 -14.08
C SER A 423 -27.35 -7.46 -14.10
N GLN A 424 -26.96 -6.34 -13.49
CA GLN A 424 -27.79 -5.15 -13.40
C GLN A 424 -27.26 -4.13 -14.41
N VAL A 425 -27.98 -3.98 -15.54
CA VAL A 425 -27.72 -2.90 -16.49
C VAL A 425 -28.28 -1.62 -15.90
N LEU A 426 -27.48 -0.55 -15.95
CA LEU A 426 -27.88 0.77 -15.48
C LEU A 426 -28.32 1.64 -16.65
N THR A 427 -29.40 2.39 -16.47
CA THR A 427 -29.79 3.44 -17.41
C THR A 427 -28.87 4.64 -17.23
N LEU A 428 -28.17 5.03 -18.29
CA LEU A 428 -27.33 6.23 -18.28
C LEU A 428 -28.17 7.48 -18.09
N ASP A 429 -27.71 8.38 -17.23
CA ASP A 429 -28.35 9.65 -16.91
C ASP A 429 -29.81 9.48 -16.43
N GLY A 430 -30.14 8.28 -15.94
CA GLY A 430 -31.47 7.86 -15.51
C GLY A 430 -31.62 7.75 -14.00
N ALA A 431 -32.73 7.14 -13.58
CA ALA A 431 -32.99 6.85 -12.18
C ALA A 431 -31.97 5.83 -11.61
N PRO A 432 -31.65 5.89 -10.31
CA PRO A 432 -30.83 4.88 -9.66
C PRO A 432 -31.45 3.48 -9.72
N SER A 433 -30.61 2.46 -9.78
CA SER A 433 -31.00 1.06 -9.53
C SER A 433 -30.65 0.70 -8.09
N GLU A 434 -31.63 0.22 -7.32
CA GLU A 434 -31.47 -0.12 -5.90
C GLU A 434 -31.33 -1.62 -5.70
N LEU A 435 -30.49 -2.01 -4.75
CA LEU A 435 -30.32 -3.35 -4.21
C LEU A 435 -30.60 -3.25 -2.69
N PRO A 436 -31.76 -3.70 -2.20
CA PRO A 436 -32.08 -3.67 -0.77
C PRO A 436 -31.23 -4.68 0.01
N PHE A 437 -30.91 -4.38 1.28
CA PHE A 437 -30.21 -5.30 2.19
C PHE A 437 -31.01 -6.54 2.55
#